data_AF-A0A7X6SA68-F1
#
_entry.id   AF-A0A7X6SA68-F1
#
_cell.length_a   1.000
_cell.length_b   1.000
_cell.length_c   1.000
_cell.angle_alpha   90.00
_cell.angle_beta   90.00
_cell.angle_gamma   90.00
#
_symmetry.space_group_name_H-M   'P 1'
#
loop_
_entity.id
_entity.type
_entity.pdbx_description
1 polymer ?
#
loop_
_entity_poly.entity_id
_entity_poly.type
_entity_poly.pdbx_seq_one_letter_code
_entity_poly.pdbx_strand_id
1 'polypeptide(L)'
;TGYQNTANGANALYSNTTGSGNIANGSYSLYNNITGNENIAIGYGAFYNGDAYSNSTAIGYNTSINASNQIRLGNSSVTSIGGQVGWTTLSDMRFKKDVKENVPGLDFIMKLKPVTYYLDMDAIAKFTNTPDSLRLKDAEALKGKMLQTGFIAQDVEKAASDCDLNLAAWTLLKMKMITMDYDMLNL
;
A
#
# COMPACT_ATOMS: atom_id res chain seq x y z
N THR A 1 -20.17 -27.06 -4.34
CA THR A 1 -19.41 -27.99 -5.21
C THR A 1 -18.57 -27.18 -6.17
N GLY A 2 -17.27 -27.12 -5.93
CA GLY A 2 -16.30 -26.61 -6.91
C GLY A 2 -15.92 -27.69 -7.92
N TYR A 3 -15.43 -27.30 -9.09
CA TYR A 3 -15.04 -28.21 -10.17
C TYR A 3 -13.65 -27.87 -10.74
N GLN A 4 -13.02 -28.84 -11.43
CA GLN A 4 -11.74 -28.64 -12.14
C GLN A 4 -10.57 -28.16 -11.25
N ASN A 5 -10.51 -28.61 -10.00
CA ASN A 5 -9.39 -28.30 -9.11
C ASN A 5 -8.32 -29.41 -9.15
N THR A 6 -7.05 -29.02 -9.04
CA THR A 6 -5.92 -29.93 -8.81
C THR A 6 -5.35 -29.69 -7.42
N ALA A 7 -5.32 -30.73 -6.57
CA ALA A 7 -4.77 -30.66 -5.22
C ALA A 7 -3.71 -31.77 -5.02
N ASN A 8 -2.46 -31.37 -4.79
CA ASN A 8 -1.35 -32.27 -4.50
C ASN A 8 -0.60 -31.79 -3.25
N GLY A 9 -0.60 -32.59 -2.19
CA GLY A 9 0.01 -32.26 -0.90
C GLY A 9 -0.97 -32.44 0.27
N ALA A 10 -0.43 -32.64 1.47
CA ALA A 10 -1.26 -32.77 2.67
C ALA A 10 -2.09 -31.49 2.88
N ASN A 11 -3.41 -31.65 3.05
CA ASN A 11 -4.35 -30.55 3.26
C ASN A 11 -4.36 -29.47 2.16
N ALA A 12 -3.90 -29.77 0.94
CA ALA A 12 -4.08 -28.86 -0.19
C ALA A 12 -5.58 -28.69 -0.50
N LEU A 13 -6.06 -27.45 -0.65
CA LEU A 13 -7.48 -27.11 -0.88
C LEU A 13 -8.46 -27.65 0.19
N TYR A 14 -8.00 -27.90 1.42
CA TYR A 14 -8.80 -28.54 2.47
C TYR A 14 -10.16 -27.85 2.73
N SER A 15 -10.19 -26.51 2.76
CA SER A 15 -11.41 -25.76 3.08
C SER A 15 -12.27 -25.40 1.86
N ASN A 16 -11.94 -25.89 0.66
CA ASN A 16 -12.62 -25.49 -0.56
C ASN A 16 -14.04 -26.07 -0.66
N THR A 17 -15.03 -25.19 -0.85
CA THR A 17 -16.45 -25.59 -0.92
C THR A 17 -17.05 -25.38 -2.31
N THR A 18 -16.74 -24.25 -2.96
CA THR A 18 -17.33 -23.82 -4.23
C THR A 18 -16.32 -23.29 -5.25
N GLY A 19 -15.09 -23.02 -4.82
CA GLY A 19 -14.01 -22.56 -5.70
C GLY A 19 -13.66 -23.59 -6.79
N SER A 20 -13.46 -23.10 -8.01
CA SER A 20 -13.25 -23.90 -9.22
C SER A 20 -12.00 -23.45 -9.98
N GLY A 21 -11.38 -24.37 -10.72
CA GLY A 21 -10.20 -24.07 -11.55
C GLY A 21 -8.91 -23.77 -10.75
N ASN A 22 -8.80 -24.21 -9.49
CA ASN A 22 -7.64 -23.94 -8.66
C ASN A 22 -6.55 -25.03 -8.79
N ILE A 23 -5.29 -24.64 -8.74
CA ILE A 23 -4.13 -25.53 -8.69
C ILE A 23 -3.41 -25.31 -7.36
N ALA A 24 -3.43 -26.30 -6.47
CA ALA A 24 -2.72 -26.32 -5.20
C ALA A 24 -1.67 -27.44 -5.19
N ASN A 25 -0.39 -27.08 -5.25
CA ASN A 25 0.73 -28.02 -5.21
C ASN A 25 1.66 -27.69 -4.04
N GLY A 26 1.53 -28.42 -2.93
CA GLY A 26 2.27 -28.23 -1.69
C GLY A 26 1.40 -28.50 -0.46
N SER A 27 2.03 -28.88 0.65
CA SER A 27 1.32 -29.04 1.92
C SER A 27 0.73 -27.71 2.36
N TYR A 28 -0.54 -27.69 2.77
CA TYR A 28 -1.30 -26.50 3.13
C TYR A 28 -1.41 -25.43 2.03
N SER A 29 -1.19 -25.78 0.76
CA SER A 29 -1.40 -24.87 -0.37
C SER A 29 -2.90 -24.61 -0.57
N LEU A 30 -3.31 -23.33 -0.67
CA LEU A 30 -4.71 -22.89 -0.72
C LEU A 30 -5.59 -23.47 0.41
N TYR A 31 -5.03 -23.69 1.60
CA TYR A 31 -5.70 -24.39 2.69
C TYR A 31 -7.05 -23.77 3.10
N ASN A 32 -7.13 -22.44 3.23
CA ASN A 32 -8.34 -21.69 3.57
C ASN A 32 -9.07 -21.09 2.36
N ASN A 33 -8.85 -21.59 1.13
CA ASN A 33 -9.67 -21.14 0.00
C ASN A 33 -11.08 -21.73 0.14
N ILE A 34 -12.13 -20.90 0.24
CA ILE A 34 -13.53 -21.37 0.40
C ILE A 34 -14.31 -21.25 -0.94
N THR A 35 -14.24 -20.09 -1.58
CA THR A 35 -15.03 -19.70 -2.77
C THR A 35 -14.17 -19.19 -3.94
N GLY A 36 -12.87 -18.96 -3.73
CA GLY A 36 -11.96 -18.39 -4.72
C GLY A 36 -11.73 -19.30 -5.92
N ASN A 37 -11.66 -18.70 -7.10
CA ASN A 37 -11.53 -19.40 -8.38
C ASN A 37 -10.22 -19.06 -9.09
N GLU A 38 -9.76 -19.96 -9.94
CA GLU A 38 -8.66 -19.72 -10.88
C GLU A 38 -7.34 -19.30 -10.19
N ASN A 39 -7.09 -19.83 -8.99
CA ASN A 39 -5.86 -19.57 -8.26
C ASN A 39 -4.82 -20.66 -8.48
N ILE A 40 -3.55 -20.26 -8.57
CA ILE A 40 -2.40 -21.17 -8.61
C ILE A 40 -1.57 -20.94 -7.35
N ALA A 41 -1.33 -21.99 -6.57
CA ALA A 41 -0.51 -21.95 -5.37
C ALA A 41 0.46 -23.12 -5.34
N ILE A 42 1.75 -22.80 -5.43
CA ILE A 42 2.84 -23.78 -5.51
C ILE A 42 3.84 -23.53 -4.38
N GLY A 43 3.97 -24.48 -3.46
CA GLY A 43 4.86 -24.41 -2.30
C GLY A 43 4.15 -24.75 -0.98
N TYR A 44 4.93 -25.06 0.06
CA TYR A 44 4.40 -25.25 1.42
C TYR A 44 3.78 -23.95 1.93
N GLY A 45 2.51 -24.01 2.35
CA GLY A 45 1.76 -22.85 2.84
C GLY A 45 1.57 -21.73 1.82
N ALA A 46 1.79 -22.00 0.52
CA ALA A 46 1.56 -21.01 -0.52
C ALA A 46 0.06 -20.66 -0.57
N PHE A 47 -0.24 -19.37 -0.51
CA PHE A 47 -1.60 -18.85 -0.52
C PHE A 47 -2.49 -19.47 0.57
N TYR A 48 -1.95 -19.67 1.78
CA TYR A 48 -2.65 -20.33 2.88
C TYR A 48 -4.03 -19.71 3.18
N ASN A 49 -4.11 -18.37 3.19
CA ASN A 49 -5.33 -17.59 3.42
C ASN A 49 -5.95 -17.10 2.10
N GLY A 50 -6.42 -18.05 1.28
CA GLY A 50 -7.03 -17.77 -0.02
C GLY A 50 -8.49 -17.36 -0.02
N ASP A 51 -9.06 -16.94 1.12
CA ASP A 51 -10.50 -16.73 1.20
C ASP A 51 -10.98 -15.59 0.28
N ALA A 52 -12.01 -15.87 -0.52
CA ALA A 52 -12.64 -15.03 -1.54
C ALA A 52 -11.76 -14.47 -2.69
N TYR A 53 -10.44 -14.59 -2.66
CA TYR A 53 -9.57 -14.08 -3.74
C TYR A 53 -9.56 -15.02 -4.95
N SER A 54 -9.56 -14.43 -6.13
CA SER A 54 -9.57 -15.17 -7.41
C SER A 54 -8.51 -14.64 -8.36
N ASN A 55 -8.23 -15.42 -9.41
CA ASN A 55 -7.29 -15.04 -10.46
C ASN A 55 -5.91 -14.62 -9.90
N SER A 56 -5.31 -15.46 -9.07
CA SER A 56 -4.05 -15.14 -8.40
C SER A 56 -3.04 -16.28 -8.45
N THR A 57 -1.75 -15.95 -8.57
CA THR A 57 -0.65 -16.93 -8.61
C THR A 57 0.34 -16.68 -7.47
N ALA A 58 0.51 -17.65 -6.59
CA ALA A 58 1.43 -17.64 -5.47
C ALA A 58 2.46 -18.77 -5.64
N ILE A 59 3.73 -18.44 -5.76
CA ILE A 59 4.81 -19.44 -5.93
C ILE A 59 5.88 -19.22 -4.88
N GLY A 60 6.11 -20.20 -4.02
CA GLY A 60 7.15 -20.20 -2.98
C GLY A 60 6.62 -20.47 -1.58
N TYR A 61 7.53 -20.74 -0.64
CA TYR A 61 7.23 -21.03 0.76
C TYR A 61 6.50 -19.86 1.45
N ASN A 62 5.31 -20.14 2.01
CA ASN A 62 4.47 -19.16 2.71
C ASN A 62 4.23 -17.86 1.92
N THR A 63 4.04 -17.99 0.60
CA THR A 63 3.70 -16.85 -0.25
C THR A 63 2.31 -16.34 0.09
N SER A 64 2.17 -15.04 0.37
CA SER A 64 0.90 -14.42 0.77
C SER A 64 0.31 -13.57 -0.35
N ILE A 65 -0.98 -13.77 -0.63
CA ILE A 65 -1.80 -12.97 -1.55
C ILE A 65 -2.88 -12.30 -0.69
N ASN A 66 -3.10 -11.00 -0.92
CA ASN A 66 -4.02 -10.20 -0.10
C ASN A 66 -5.14 -9.52 -0.90
N ALA A 67 -5.22 -9.82 -2.20
CA ALA A 67 -6.30 -9.38 -3.08
C ALA A 67 -6.34 -10.28 -4.32
N SER A 68 -7.48 -10.31 -5.02
CA SER A 68 -7.59 -10.91 -6.35
C SER A 68 -6.66 -10.23 -7.36
N ASN A 69 -6.37 -10.92 -8.46
CA ASN A 69 -5.55 -10.41 -9.56
C ASN A 69 -4.08 -10.11 -9.18
N GLN A 70 -3.48 -10.94 -8.31
CA GLN A 70 -2.09 -10.78 -7.90
C GLN A 70 -1.22 -11.97 -8.33
N ILE A 71 0.03 -11.66 -8.70
CA ILE A 71 1.11 -12.64 -8.80
C ILE A 71 2.16 -12.31 -7.74
N ARG A 72 2.48 -13.29 -6.88
CA ARG A 72 3.50 -13.18 -5.82
C ARG A 72 4.49 -14.33 -5.97
N LEU A 73 5.78 -13.99 -5.96
CA LEU A 73 6.89 -14.94 -6.07
C LEU A 73 7.71 -14.87 -4.78
N GLY A 74 7.44 -15.81 -3.87
CA GLY A 74 8.06 -15.98 -2.56
C GLY A 74 7.49 -15.05 -1.48
N ASN A 75 8.25 -14.89 -0.41
CA ASN A 75 7.84 -14.18 0.80
C ASN A 75 8.80 -13.02 1.13
N SER A 76 8.64 -12.42 2.32
CA SER A 76 9.46 -11.29 2.78
C SER A 76 10.97 -11.57 2.89
N SER A 77 11.39 -12.83 2.88
CA SER A 77 12.80 -13.24 2.91
C SER A 77 13.46 -13.32 1.54
N VAL A 78 12.72 -13.12 0.46
CA VAL A 78 13.28 -13.12 -0.90
C VAL A 78 14.16 -11.88 -1.10
N THR A 79 15.45 -12.09 -1.41
CA THR A 79 16.44 -11.01 -1.58
C THR A 79 16.67 -10.59 -3.02
N SER A 80 16.26 -11.41 -3.99
CA SER A 80 16.34 -11.11 -5.42
C SER A 80 15.30 -11.92 -6.18
N ILE A 81 14.65 -11.29 -7.15
CA ILE A 81 13.79 -11.95 -8.13
C ILE A 81 14.25 -11.50 -9.51
N GLY A 82 14.60 -12.45 -10.38
CA GLY A 82 15.19 -12.14 -11.68
C GLY A 82 15.13 -13.31 -12.65
N GLY A 83 15.49 -13.04 -13.89
CA GLY A 83 15.69 -14.04 -14.94
C GLY A 83 16.93 -13.70 -15.76
N GLN A 84 17.33 -14.59 -16.68
CA GLN A 84 18.47 -14.36 -17.58
C GLN A 84 18.30 -13.09 -18.44
N VAL A 85 17.06 -12.73 -18.72
CA VAL A 85 16.66 -11.47 -19.36
C VAL A 85 15.96 -10.58 -18.34
N GLY A 86 16.06 -9.27 -18.54
CA GLY A 86 15.31 -8.31 -17.72
C GLY A 86 13.81 -8.57 -17.78
N TRP A 87 13.12 -8.25 -16.69
CA TRP A 87 11.66 -8.27 -16.67
C TRP A 87 11.15 -7.34 -17.77
N THR A 88 10.28 -7.85 -18.65
CA THR A 88 9.69 -7.03 -19.71
C THR A 88 8.59 -6.16 -19.09
N THR A 89 8.98 -5.06 -18.46
CA THR A 89 8.06 -4.02 -18.03
C THR A 89 7.83 -3.07 -19.20
N LEU A 90 6.65 -3.14 -19.82
CA LEU A 90 6.30 -2.29 -20.96
C LEU A 90 6.03 -0.85 -20.49
N SER A 91 7.05 0.00 -20.55
CA SER A 91 6.94 1.46 -20.39
C SER A 91 7.74 2.20 -21.49
N ASP A 92 7.92 1.55 -22.63
CA ASP A 92 8.63 2.08 -23.79
C ASP A 92 7.69 2.97 -24.64
N MET A 93 8.22 4.04 -25.23
CA MET A 93 7.46 4.97 -26.07
C MET A 93 6.75 4.26 -27.25
N ARG A 94 7.34 3.20 -27.79
CA ARG A 94 6.75 2.41 -28.89
C ARG A 94 5.40 1.78 -28.53
N PHE A 95 5.10 1.66 -27.24
CA PHE A 95 3.85 1.10 -26.73
C PHE A 95 2.95 2.17 -26.09
N LYS A 96 3.21 3.46 -26.33
CA LYS A 96 2.41 4.58 -25.85
C LYS A 96 1.87 5.39 -27.02
N LYS A 97 0.60 5.81 -26.93
CA LYS A 97 -0.06 6.69 -27.90
C LYS A 97 -0.52 7.96 -27.19
N ASP A 98 -0.56 9.08 -27.93
CA ASP A 98 -1.04 10.38 -27.44
C ASP A 98 -0.29 10.85 -26.18
N VAL A 99 1.02 10.58 -26.12
CA VAL A 99 1.89 11.06 -25.04
C VAL A 99 1.97 12.58 -25.14
N LYS A 100 1.48 13.26 -24.11
CA LYS A 100 1.50 14.72 -24.01
C LYS A 100 2.20 15.13 -22.72
N GLU A 101 2.94 16.22 -22.79
CA GLU A 101 3.62 16.83 -21.62
C GLU A 101 2.67 17.71 -20.78
N ASN A 102 1.40 17.81 -21.17
CA ASN A 102 0.39 18.65 -20.52
C ASN A 102 -0.23 17.98 -19.28
N VAL A 103 0.58 17.33 -18.45
CA VAL A 103 0.10 16.73 -17.21
C VAL A 103 0.03 17.85 -16.16
N PRO A 104 -1.16 18.23 -15.65
CA PRO A 104 -1.30 19.34 -14.69
C PRO A 104 -0.43 19.18 -13.44
N GLY A 105 -0.03 17.93 -13.13
CA GLY A 105 0.82 17.59 -12.01
C GLY A 105 2.22 18.22 -12.05
N LEU A 106 2.82 18.49 -13.22
CA LEU A 106 4.18 19.06 -13.26
C LEU A 106 4.21 20.51 -12.77
N ASP A 107 3.30 21.34 -13.27
CA ASP A 107 3.18 22.74 -12.84
C ASP A 107 2.85 22.84 -11.35
N PHE A 108 2.04 21.92 -10.84
CA PHE A 108 1.75 21.81 -9.42
C PHE A 108 2.99 21.49 -8.60
N ILE A 109 3.76 20.46 -8.97
CA ILE A 109 5.00 20.10 -8.27
C ILE A 109 5.97 21.27 -8.24
N MET A 110 6.12 22.00 -9.34
CA MET A 110 7.03 23.15 -9.42
C MET A 110 6.58 24.35 -8.58
N LYS A 111 5.29 24.45 -8.25
CA LYS A 111 4.75 25.50 -7.36
C LYS A 111 4.84 25.13 -5.87
N LEU A 112 5.11 23.87 -5.52
CA LEU A 112 5.25 23.45 -4.12
C LEU A 112 6.47 24.10 -3.47
N LYS A 113 6.29 24.61 -2.26
CA LYS A 113 7.34 25.29 -1.48
C LYS A 113 7.70 24.44 -0.25
N PRO A 114 8.72 23.59 -0.32
CA PRO A 114 9.18 22.87 0.85
C PRO A 114 9.74 23.86 1.87
N VAL A 115 9.36 23.66 3.14
CA VAL A 115 9.80 24.50 4.26
C VAL A 115 10.28 23.62 5.40
N THR A 116 11.12 24.20 6.24
CA THR A 116 11.42 23.65 7.56
C THR A 116 10.75 24.49 8.63
N TYR A 117 10.30 23.85 9.70
CA TYR A 117 9.59 24.52 10.79
C TYR A 117 9.77 23.79 12.11
N TYR A 118 9.50 24.51 13.20
CA TYR A 118 9.38 23.96 14.55
C TYR A 118 7.92 23.99 14.95
N LEU A 119 7.46 22.96 15.67
CA LEU A 119 6.08 22.90 16.12
C LEU A 119 5.86 23.87 17.29
N ASP A 120 4.86 24.73 17.17
CA ASP A 120 4.35 25.51 18.29
C ASP A 120 3.30 24.69 19.03
N MET A 121 3.74 23.99 20.08
CA MET A 121 2.89 23.09 20.85
C MET A 121 1.79 23.84 21.63
N ASP A 122 2.01 25.10 21.99
CA ASP A 122 1.00 25.94 22.65
C ASP A 122 -0.09 26.37 21.67
N ALA A 123 0.29 26.79 20.45
CA ALA A 123 -0.66 27.11 19.40
C ALA A 123 -1.50 25.88 19.01
N ILE A 124 -0.89 24.69 18.94
CA ILE A 124 -1.59 23.43 18.69
C ILE A 124 -2.60 23.15 19.82
N ALA A 125 -2.15 23.15 21.07
CA ALA A 125 -3.02 22.88 22.22
C ALA A 125 -4.21 23.85 22.29
N LYS A 126 -3.98 25.12 21.96
CA LYS A 126 -5.05 26.13 21.87
C LYS A 126 -6.03 25.83 20.74
N PHE A 127 -5.53 25.45 19.57
CA PHE A 127 -6.37 25.12 18.42
C PHE A 127 -7.23 23.87 18.67
N THR A 128 -6.67 22.86 19.33
CA THR A 128 -7.36 21.60 19.65
C THR A 128 -8.18 21.66 20.95
N ASN A 129 -8.20 22.80 21.65
CA ASN A 129 -8.80 22.95 22.98
C ASN A 129 -8.29 21.92 24.00
N THR A 130 -7.00 21.59 23.97
CA THR A 130 -6.40 20.63 24.91
C THR A 130 -6.20 21.28 26.29
N PRO A 131 -6.83 20.77 27.35
CA PRO A 131 -6.63 21.27 28.71
C PRO A 131 -5.19 21.07 29.20
N ASP A 132 -4.66 22.01 30.00
CA ASP A 132 -3.29 21.91 30.54
C ASP A 132 -3.05 20.65 31.37
N SER A 133 -4.09 20.09 31.99
CA SER A 133 -4.00 18.83 32.75
C SER A 133 -3.69 17.60 31.89
N LEU A 134 -3.94 17.66 30.59
CA LEU A 134 -3.64 16.59 29.63
C LEU A 134 -2.33 16.84 28.88
N ARG A 135 -1.65 17.95 29.13
CA ARG A 135 -0.42 18.35 28.44
C ARG A 135 0.80 17.83 29.17
N LEU A 136 1.69 17.18 28.41
CA LEU A 136 2.99 16.73 28.92
C LEU A 136 4.07 17.72 28.50
N LYS A 137 4.20 18.81 29.27
CA LYS A 137 5.01 19.99 28.91
C LYS A 137 6.48 19.67 28.58
N ASP A 138 7.09 18.72 29.28
CA ASP A 138 8.48 18.33 29.02
C ASP A 138 8.63 17.64 27.66
N ALA A 139 7.70 16.75 27.31
CA ALA A 139 7.67 16.09 26.00
C ALA A 139 7.33 17.08 24.88
N GLU A 140 6.39 18.00 25.11
CA GLU A 140 6.06 19.08 24.19
C GLU A 140 7.26 20.01 23.93
N ALA A 141 8.05 20.33 24.96
CA ALA A 141 9.25 21.16 24.83
C ALA A 141 10.35 20.47 24.03
N LEU A 142 10.49 19.15 24.15
CA LEU A 142 11.39 18.36 23.30
C LEU A 142 10.88 18.34 21.85
N LYS A 143 9.57 18.10 21.67
CA LYS A 143 8.94 18.05 20.35
C LYS A 143 9.03 19.38 19.60
N GLY A 144 8.80 20.50 20.28
CA GLY A 144 8.92 21.85 19.73
C GLY A 144 10.33 22.24 19.30
N LYS A 145 11.37 21.54 19.78
CA LYS A 145 12.77 21.74 19.35
C LYS A 145 13.19 20.85 18.19
N MET A 146 12.34 19.94 17.75
CA MET A 146 12.63 19.07 16.60
C MET A 146 12.34 19.82 15.30
N LEU A 147 13.38 20.01 14.48
CA LEU A 147 13.22 20.58 13.14
C LEU A 147 12.42 19.60 12.27
N GLN A 148 11.30 20.07 11.74
CA GLN A 148 10.46 19.34 10.81
C GLN A 148 10.70 19.85 9.39
N THR A 149 10.41 19.01 8.40
CA THR A 149 10.39 19.38 6.98
C THR A 149 9.04 19.00 6.40
N GLY A 150 8.42 19.89 5.64
CA GLY A 150 7.12 19.63 5.04
C GLY A 150 6.65 20.77 4.14
N PHE A 151 5.33 20.91 4.03
CA PHE A 151 4.68 21.94 3.25
C PHE A 151 3.60 22.63 4.10
N ILE A 152 3.34 23.90 3.82
CA ILE A 152 2.19 24.61 4.41
C ILE A 152 0.93 24.22 3.65
N ALA A 153 -0.07 23.66 4.33
CA ALA A 153 -1.27 23.11 3.69
C ALA A 153 -2.02 24.14 2.81
N GLN A 154 -2.07 25.41 3.25
CA GLN A 154 -2.69 26.50 2.50
C GLN A 154 -1.95 26.80 1.19
N ASP A 155 -0.61 26.74 1.20
CA ASP A 155 0.20 26.95 0.01
C ASP A 155 0.04 25.79 -0.99
N VAL A 156 -0.09 24.56 -0.49
CA VAL A 156 -0.37 23.38 -1.34
C VAL A 156 -1.75 23.48 -1.98
N GLU A 157 -2.78 23.86 -1.20
CA GLU A 157 -4.13 24.02 -1.73
C GLU A 157 -4.22 25.12 -2.78
N LYS A 158 -3.50 26.23 -2.56
CA LYS A 158 -3.37 27.30 -3.56
C LYS A 158 -2.65 26.82 -4.82
N ALA A 159 -1.51 26.13 -4.68
CA ALA A 159 -0.75 25.61 -5.82
C ALA A 159 -1.58 24.65 -6.68
N ALA A 160 -2.41 23.82 -6.05
CA ALA A 160 -3.32 22.92 -6.78
C ALA A 160 -4.46 23.67 -7.46
N SER A 161 -5.05 24.66 -6.78
CA SER A 161 -6.12 25.49 -7.35
C SER A 161 -5.63 26.28 -8.57
N ASP A 162 -4.41 26.83 -8.52
CA ASP A 162 -3.78 27.55 -9.63
C ASP A 162 -3.40 26.64 -10.82
N CYS A 163 -3.57 25.32 -10.69
CA CYS A 163 -3.28 24.31 -11.70
C CYS A 163 -4.53 23.49 -12.07
N ASP A 164 -5.73 23.96 -11.71
CA ASP A 164 -7.01 23.27 -11.92
C ASP A 164 -7.02 21.81 -11.40
N LEU A 165 -6.20 21.52 -10.37
CA LEU A 165 -6.12 20.22 -9.75
C LEU A 165 -7.13 20.13 -8.60
N ASN A 166 -8.15 19.30 -8.78
CA ASN A 166 -9.09 18.99 -7.73
C ASN A 166 -8.49 18.02 -6.70
N LEU A 167 -7.92 18.56 -5.62
CA LEU A 167 -7.43 17.77 -4.49
C LEU A 167 -8.56 17.09 -3.68
N ALA A 168 -9.84 17.36 -3.93
CA ALA A 168 -10.94 16.69 -3.22
C ALA A 168 -11.07 15.20 -3.60
N ALA A 169 -10.54 14.78 -4.76
CA ALA A 169 -10.41 13.36 -5.10
C ALA A 169 -9.26 12.65 -4.36
N TRP A 170 -8.43 13.40 -3.63
CA TRP A 170 -7.24 12.95 -2.90
C TRP A 170 -7.43 13.09 -1.39
N THR A 171 -8.62 12.76 -0.89
CA THR A 171 -9.03 12.89 0.52
C THR A 171 -8.05 12.26 1.53
N LEU A 172 -7.29 11.24 1.14
CA LEU A 172 -6.24 10.62 1.97
C LEU A 172 -4.96 11.49 2.13
N LEU A 173 -4.67 12.40 1.19
CA LEU A 173 -3.48 13.27 1.25
C LEU A 173 -3.72 14.55 2.06
N LYS A 174 -4.94 15.10 2.05
CA LYS A 174 -5.30 16.26 2.90
C LYS A 174 -5.09 15.96 4.38
N MET A 175 -5.32 14.71 4.80
CA MET A 175 -5.10 14.28 6.18
C MET A 175 -3.61 14.04 6.47
N LYS A 176 -2.86 13.38 5.57
CA LYS A 176 -1.43 13.05 5.78
C LYS A 176 -0.45 14.23 5.61
N MET A 177 -0.76 15.25 4.82
CA MET A 177 0.09 16.46 4.75
C MET A 177 -0.02 17.34 6.00
N ILE A 178 -1.11 17.20 6.77
CA ILE A 178 -1.27 17.88 8.07
C ILE A 178 -0.68 17.03 9.21
N THR A 179 -0.57 15.70 9.03
CA THR A 179 -0.04 14.78 10.05
C THR A 179 1.04 13.83 9.52
N MET A 180 2.22 14.37 9.14
CA MET A 180 3.46 13.59 9.31
C MET A 180 3.90 13.68 10.77
N ASP A 181 3.19 12.96 11.65
CA ASP A 181 3.68 12.42 12.94
C ASP A 181 2.51 12.04 13.85
N TYR A 182 1.82 10.93 13.55
CA TYR A 182 1.01 10.25 14.57
C TYR A 182 1.56 8.85 14.94
N ASP A 183 2.71 8.44 14.39
CA ASP A 183 3.27 7.09 14.58
C ASP A 183 4.51 7.03 15.52
N MET A 184 4.75 8.05 16.35
CA MET A 184 5.91 8.06 17.28
C MET A 184 5.52 8.20 18.77
N LEU A 185 4.33 7.75 19.17
CA LEU A 185 3.90 7.72 20.58
C LEU A 185 3.49 6.34 21.13
N ASN A 186 3.92 5.26 20.47
CA ASN A 186 3.86 3.90 21.05
C ASN A 186 5.25 3.28 21.19
N LEU A 187 6.14 3.94 21.94
CA LEU A 187 7.28 3.32 22.64
C LEU A 187 7.57 4.10 23.92
#